data_AF-A0A0G4GUY5-F1
#
_entry.id   AF-A0A0G4GUY5-F1
#
_cell.length_a   1.000
_cell.length_b   1.000
_cell.length_c   1.000
_cell.angle_alpha   90.00
_cell.angle_beta   90.00
_cell.angle_gamma   90.00
#
_symmetry.space_group_name_H-M   'P 1'
#
loop_
_entity.id
_entity.type
_entity.pdbx_description
1 polymer ?
#
loop_
_entity_poly.entity_id
_entity_poly.type
_entity_poly.pdbx_seq_one_letter_code
_entity_poly.pdbx_strand_id
1 'polypeptide(L)'
;MESVKAVIGSGVLEGAELQSLRDLVLQILSSCEMVETQMVSVTDSTHTDEGHCHCFECFEKSSSDLLLQSALFGEAMSELPETVKGRASFEILLVESFLDRALRVFQCWSLHCPAPYFRRFLQDFASPQTQVLVSLSGAGAHLLSGLLTYNDRLRQMVWKSAVFKNALRETVVKLRPTPETAECLKPYLNLLVGCLPCAEEDIEEMNKKGGPLNYGHLLRAVLWLCKAEHGGRPSFVSRWSDCSSQFGCLGLWDQRDPSFKSAFSGVDANEDAMELFLSAVSGFEGDGDPNAPINRQSSHPPEGESLCYRRGRGRSLAIEATLNPAVCAYVYRESSALLEKMLRLREALRREGLNLCCFDIFIAWLESQQAADGATVNSFIHQLPAAFFKRIPPFSLMQVLQTAVKQIAEGLGRPVQTTAFGSRAKRREERPPPCATCGARVASYKFCAKCKLLVYCGTECQKVGWKGGHKGRCAQYKANVFDVLD
;
A
#
# COMPACT_ATOMS: atom_id res chain seq x y z
N MET A 1 -11.97 26.27 21.05
CA MET A 1 -10.49 26.30 20.94
C MET A 1 -9.78 26.15 22.28
N GLU A 2 -10.19 26.84 23.35
CA GLU A 2 -9.50 26.70 24.66
C GLU A 2 -9.58 25.29 25.25
N SER A 3 -10.71 24.59 25.08
CA SER A 3 -10.86 23.18 25.45
C SER A 3 -9.87 22.27 24.71
N VAL A 4 -9.70 22.47 23.41
CA VAL A 4 -8.79 21.68 22.56
C VAL A 4 -7.32 21.96 22.89
N LYS A 5 -6.96 23.18 23.31
CA LYS A 5 -5.58 23.50 23.70
C LYS A 5 -5.12 22.75 24.94
N ALA A 6 -6.04 22.41 25.85
CA ALA A 6 -5.72 21.62 27.05
C ALA A 6 -5.33 20.16 26.72
N VAL A 7 -5.62 19.68 25.50
CA VAL A 7 -5.38 18.31 25.05
C VAL A 7 -3.90 18.02 24.79
N ILE A 8 -3.12 19.03 24.39
CA ILE A 8 -1.67 18.87 24.17
C ILE A 8 -0.95 19.26 25.46
N GLY A 9 -0.56 18.25 26.24
CA GLY A 9 0.21 18.43 27.47
C GLY A 9 1.52 19.20 27.26
N SER A 10 2.01 19.86 28.31
CA SER A 10 3.33 20.51 28.29
C SER A 10 4.43 19.50 27.95
N GLY A 11 5.37 19.92 27.10
CA GLY A 11 6.47 19.08 26.59
C GLY A 11 6.10 18.17 25.42
N VAL A 12 4.91 18.29 24.84
CA VAL A 12 4.43 17.53 23.68
C VAL A 12 4.37 18.45 22.46
N LEU A 13 5.02 18.05 21.35
CA LEU A 13 5.13 18.83 20.12
C LEU A 13 5.67 20.26 20.38
N GLU A 14 6.72 20.33 21.21
CA GLU A 14 7.45 21.56 21.48
C GLU A 14 8.75 21.61 20.67
N GLY A 15 9.08 22.80 20.18
CA GLY A 15 10.20 23.07 19.28
C GLY A 15 9.72 23.85 18.05
N ALA A 16 10.58 24.70 17.50
CA ALA A 16 10.24 25.49 16.31
C ALA A 16 9.93 24.56 15.11
N GLU A 17 10.61 23.43 15.05
CA GLU A 17 10.45 22.41 14.01
C GLU A 17 9.14 21.62 14.12
N LEU A 18 8.46 21.62 15.27
CA LEU A 18 7.19 20.91 15.49
C LEU A 18 5.98 21.85 15.55
N GLN A 19 6.17 23.16 15.49
CA GLN A 19 5.10 24.14 15.70
C GLN A 19 4.00 24.01 14.63
N SER A 20 4.36 23.93 13.35
CA SER A 20 3.38 23.75 12.27
C SER A 20 2.60 22.44 12.42
N LEU A 21 3.27 21.36 12.81
CA LEU A 21 2.62 20.07 13.07
C LEU A 21 1.68 20.15 14.28
N ARG A 22 2.07 20.85 15.35
CA ARG A 22 1.23 21.07 16.54
C ARG A 22 -0.05 21.82 16.19
N ASP A 23 0.07 22.90 15.43
CA ASP A 23 -1.08 23.71 15.03
C ASP A 23 -2.03 22.90 14.15
N LEU A 24 -1.50 22.08 13.25
CA LEU A 24 -2.28 21.19 12.41
C LEU A 24 -2.99 20.08 13.23
N VAL A 25 -2.31 19.49 14.22
CA VAL A 25 -2.92 18.50 15.13
C VAL A 25 -4.09 19.13 15.89
N LEU A 26 -3.97 20.36 16.37
CA LEU A 26 -5.08 21.07 17.05
C LEU A 26 -6.26 21.31 16.09
N GLN A 27 -5.99 21.69 14.83
CA GLN A 27 -7.03 21.86 13.82
C GLN A 27 -7.75 20.55 13.54
N ILE A 28 -7.02 19.45 13.33
CA ILE A 28 -7.59 18.11 13.10
C ILE A 28 -8.48 17.69 14.27
N LEU A 29 -8.02 17.87 15.51
CA LEU A 29 -8.83 17.53 16.69
C LEU A 29 -10.13 18.33 16.74
N SER A 30 -10.09 19.61 16.41
CA SER A 30 -11.29 20.46 16.34
C SER A 30 -12.23 20.01 15.22
N SER A 31 -11.69 19.63 14.06
CA SER A 31 -12.47 19.13 12.93
C SER A 31 -13.11 17.77 13.21
N CYS A 32 -12.41 16.86 13.88
CA CYS A 32 -12.97 15.59 14.34
C CYS A 32 -14.20 15.80 15.24
N GLU A 33 -14.11 16.69 16.23
CA GLU A 33 -15.21 16.97 17.16
C GLU A 33 -16.44 17.56 16.44
N MET A 34 -16.19 18.44 15.47
CA MET A 34 -17.23 19.01 14.63
C MET A 34 -17.90 17.97 13.74
N VAL A 35 -17.12 17.11 13.08
CA VAL A 35 -17.62 15.99 12.25
C VAL A 35 -18.45 15.02 13.10
N GLU A 36 -17.99 14.66 14.30
CA GLU A 36 -18.73 13.78 15.21
C GLU A 36 -20.08 14.39 15.61
N THR A 37 -20.10 15.68 15.95
CA THR A 37 -21.34 16.41 16.33
C THR A 37 -22.33 16.49 15.15
N GLN A 38 -21.83 16.79 13.95
CA GLN A 38 -22.66 16.88 12.75
C GLN A 38 -23.15 15.50 12.29
N MET A 39 -22.34 14.46 12.45
CA MET A 39 -22.72 13.08 12.13
C MET A 39 -23.94 12.67 12.95
N VAL A 40 -23.96 12.96 14.26
CA VAL A 40 -25.13 12.73 15.13
C VAL A 40 -26.34 13.54 14.66
N SER A 41 -26.12 14.79 14.23
CA SER A 41 -27.22 15.63 13.72
C SER A 41 -27.84 15.05 12.43
N VAL A 42 -27.01 14.51 11.53
CA VAL A 42 -27.46 13.81 10.31
C VAL A 42 -28.13 12.48 10.63
N THR A 43 -27.73 11.79 11.71
CA THR A 43 -28.38 10.52 12.11
C THR A 43 -29.78 10.75 12.66
N ASP A 44 -29.98 11.85 13.38
CA ASP A 44 -31.24 12.16 14.08
C ASP A 44 -32.29 12.79 13.16
N SER A 45 -31.90 13.27 11.97
CA SER A 45 -32.83 13.78 10.97
C SER A 45 -33.56 12.64 10.25
N THR A 46 -34.43 11.93 10.95
CA THR A 46 -35.10 10.70 10.47
C THR A 46 -36.29 10.92 9.53
N HIS A 47 -36.62 12.15 9.09
CA HIS A 47 -38.01 12.44 8.66
C HIS A 47 -38.27 13.34 7.45
N THR A 48 -37.33 13.59 6.53
CA THR A 48 -37.71 14.28 5.27
C THR A 48 -37.20 13.50 4.08
N ASP A 49 -38.10 12.74 3.44
CA ASP A 49 -37.78 11.84 2.33
C ASP A 49 -37.21 12.55 1.09
N GLU A 50 -37.35 13.88 0.95
CA GLU A 50 -36.97 14.58 -0.29
C GLU A 50 -36.31 15.97 -0.09
N GLY A 51 -36.02 16.37 1.15
CA GLY A 51 -35.43 17.68 1.44
C GLY A 51 -33.91 17.61 1.58
N HIS A 52 -33.18 18.46 0.85
CA HIS A 52 -31.77 18.78 1.16
C HIS A 52 -31.67 19.15 2.64
N CYS A 53 -31.04 18.28 3.44
CA CYS A 53 -30.82 18.53 4.85
C CYS A 53 -29.61 19.46 4.96
N HIS A 54 -29.81 20.69 5.45
CA HIS A 54 -28.70 21.62 5.71
C HIS A 54 -27.61 21.00 6.60
N CYS A 55 -27.97 20.07 7.49
CA CYS A 55 -27.01 19.33 8.31
C CYS A 55 -26.05 18.47 7.47
N PHE A 56 -26.53 17.91 6.34
CA PHE A 56 -25.70 17.11 5.44
C PHE A 56 -24.66 17.98 4.72
N GLU A 57 -25.03 19.16 4.23
CA GLU A 57 -24.08 20.09 3.58
C GLU A 57 -22.97 20.53 4.55
N CYS A 58 -23.32 20.83 5.81
CA CYS A 58 -22.34 21.14 6.84
C CYS A 58 -21.42 19.95 7.14
N PHE A 59 -21.98 18.74 7.18
CA PHE A 59 -21.25 17.50 7.40
C PHE A 59 -20.28 17.17 6.26
N GLU A 60 -20.73 17.33 5.02
CA GLU A 60 -19.92 17.16 3.81
C GLU A 60 -18.74 18.12 3.80
N LYS A 61 -19.01 19.40 4.07
CA LYS A 61 -17.96 20.42 4.16
C LYS A 61 -16.93 20.08 5.23
N SER A 62 -17.37 19.77 6.44
CA SER A 62 -16.46 19.47 7.56
C SER A 62 -15.65 18.19 7.33
N SER A 63 -16.24 17.20 6.65
CA SER A 63 -15.56 15.97 6.23
C SER A 63 -14.48 16.25 5.18
N SER A 64 -14.76 17.15 4.24
CA SER A 64 -13.80 17.58 3.21
C SER A 64 -12.64 18.38 3.82
N ASP A 65 -12.95 19.29 4.75
CA ASP A 65 -11.94 20.05 5.50
C ASP A 65 -11.04 19.12 6.33
N LEU A 66 -11.62 18.11 7.00
CA LEU A 66 -10.86 17.10 7.74
C LEU A 66 -9.97 16.25 6.83
N LEU A 67 -10.45 15.86 5.65
CA LEU A 67 -9.64 15.14 4.65
C LEU A 67 -8.42 15.98 4.21
N LEU A 68 -8.63 17.25 3.89
CA LEU A 68 -7.55 18.16 3.49
C LEU A 68 -6.51 18.33 4.60
N GLN A 69 -6.95 18.60 5.84
CA GLN A 69 -6.06 18.72 7.00
C GLN A 69 -5.28 17.43 7.26
N SER A 70 -5.91 16.28 7.07
CA SER A 70 -5.27 14.97 7.25
C SER A 70 -4.21 14.71 6.16
N ALA A 71 -4.45 15.13 4.92
CA ALA A 71 -3.45 15.07 3.86
C ALA A 71 -2.23 15.95 4.18
N LEU A 72 -2.47 17.20 4.60
CA LEU A 72 -1.42 18.12 5.06
C LEU A 72 -0.65 17.56 6.25
N PHE A 73 -1.27 16.75 7.10
CA PHE A 73 -0.59 16.11 8.22
C PHE A 73 0.43 15.07 7.75
N GLY A 74 0.07 14.27 6.74
CA GLY A 74 0.99 13.34 6.10
C GLY A 74 2.19 14.05 5.47
N GLU A 75 1.93 15.15 4.77
CA GLU A 75 2.97 16.00 4.16
C GLU A 75 3.89 16.61 5.23
N ALA A 76 3.33 17.27 6.25
CA ALA A 76 4.08 17.85 7.36
C ALA A 76 4.95 16.82 8.07
N MET A 77 4.44 15.61 8.30
CA MET A 77 5.23 14.50 8.86
C MET A 77 6.37 14.07 7.92
N SER A 78 6.19 14.14 6.60
CA SER A 78 7.22 13.78 5.62
C SER A 78 8.33 14.82 5.48
N GLU A 79 8.02 16.11 5.69
CA GLU A 79 8.93 17.24 5.57
C GLU A 79 9.82 17.46 6.80
N LEU A 80 9.44 16.89 7.95
CA LEU A 80 10.26 16.94 9.15
C LEU A 80 11.67 16.35 8.89
N PRO A 81 12.71 16.86 9.57
CA PRO A 81 14.04 16.23 9.52
C PRO A 81 13.98 14.77 9.96
N GLU A 82 14.75 13.89 9.34
CA GLU A 82 14.72 12.45 9.62
C GLU A 82 14.98 12.12 11.11
N THR A 83 15.81 12.93 11.77
CA THR A 83 16.10 12.86 13.21
C THR A 83 14.91 13.22 14.10
N VAL A 84 13.91 13.94 13.56
CA VAL A 84 12.74 14.45 14.26
C VAL A 84 11.50 13.60 13.99
N LYS A 85 11.35 13.00 12.81
CA LYS A 85 10.17 12.22 12.42
C LYS A 85 9.78 11.14 13.43
N GLY A 86 10.76 10.36 13.87
CA GLY A 86 10.56 9.31 14.88
C GLY A 86 10.01 9.90 16.19
N ARG A 87 10.64 10.97 16.69
CA ARG A 87 10.20 11.69 17.90
C ARG A 87 8.77 12.24 17.74
N ALA A 88 8.49 12.94 16.64
CA ALA A 88 7.18 13.52 16.36
C ALA A 88 6.08 12.45 16.38
N SER A 89 6.32 11.29 15.73
CA SER A 89 5.36 10.18 15.73
C SER A 89 5.03 9.68 17.15
N PHE A 90 6.01 9.64 18.06
CA PHE A 90 5.78 9.27 19.46
C PHE A 90 5.13 10.40 20.27
N GLU A 91 5.41 11.66 19.98
CA GLU A 91 4.80 12.78 20.70
C GLU A 91 3.33 12.95 20.33
N ILE A 92 2.94 12.72 19.08
CA ILE A 92 1.53 12.74 18.67
C ILE A 92 0.71 11.69 19.44
N LEU A 93 1.29 10.52 19.77
CA LEU A 93 0.61 9.50 20.58
C LEU A 93 0.39 9.92 22.05
N LEU A 94 1.02 11.00 22.51
CA LEU A 94 0.76 11.59 23.83
C LEU A 94 -0.41 12.57 23.81
N VAL A 95 -0.83 13.01 22.63
CA VAL A 95 -2.04 13.82 22.46
C VAL A 95 -3.24 12.92 22.72
N GLU A 96 -4.03 13.29 23.72
CA GLU A 96 -5.14 12.47 24.20
C GLU A 96 -6.11 12.16 23.04
N SER A 97 -6.49 10.88 22.93
CA SER A 97 -7.45 10.37 21.95
C SER A 97 -7.08 10.54 20.47
N PHE A 98 -5.88 11.02 20.11
CA PHE A 98 -5.53 11.25 18.70
C PHE A 98 -5.56 9.94 17.88
N LEU A 99 -4.96 8.86 18.40
CA LEU A 99 -5.00 7.56 17.73
C LEU A 99 -6.41 6.96 17.68
N ASP A 100 -7.17 7.05 18.77
CA ASP A 100 -8.57 6.60 18.83
C ASP A 100 -9.42 7.33 17.77
N ARG A 101 -9.31 8.65 17.67
CA ARG A 101 -10.00 9.45 16.64
C ARG A 101 -9.56 9.07 15.23
N ALA A 102 -8.27 8.92 14.97
CA ALA A 102 -7.77 8.49 13.66
C ALA A 102 -8.35 7.12 13.25
N LEU A 103 -8.42 6.18 14.20
CA LEU A 103 -9.04 4.86 13.99
C LEU A 103 -10.56 4.96 13.77
N ARG A 104 -11.28 5.74 14.57
CA ARG A 104 -12.74 5.93 14.42
C ARG A 104 -13.10 6.55 13.08
N VAL A 105 -12.39 7.61 12.69
CA VAL A 105 -12.59 8.28 11.40
C VAL A 105 -12.31 7.32 10.24
N PHE A 106 -11.28 6.47 10.32
CA PHE A 106 -11.02 5.40 9.35
C PHE A 106 -12.14 4.33 9.33
N GLN A 107 -12.79 4.10 10.47
CA GLN A 107 -13.85 3.10 10.63
C GLN A 107 -15.23 3.55 10.11
N CYS A 108 -15.46 4.86 9.96
CA CYS A 108 -16.74 5.47 9.59
C CYS A 108 -17.35 4.99 8.26
N TRP A 109 -16.56 4.36 7.38
CA TRP A 109 -17.06 3.76 6.15
C TRP A 109 -16.75 2.26 6.06
N SER A 110 -15.60 1.87 6.62
CA SER A 110 -15.10 0.51 6.54
C SER A 110 -15.89 -0.45 7.41
N LEU A 111 -16.15 -0.16 8.68
CA LEU A 111 -16.85 -1.10 9.57
C LEU A 111 -18.27 -0.69 9.92
N HIS A 112 -18.48 0.59 10.16
CA HIS A 112 -19.75 1.08 10.65
C HIS A 112 -20.37 1.95 9.58
N CYS A 113 -21.59 1.61 9.16
CA CYS A 113 -22.48 2.60 8.57
C CYS A 113 -22.96 3.44 9.75
N PRO A 114 -22.47 4.68 9.95
CA PRO A 114 -22.66 5.40 11.22
C PRO A 114 -24.14 5.69 11.50
N ALA A 115 -24.98 5.61 10.47
CA ALA A 115 -26.42 5.81 10.55
C ALA A 115 -27.17 4.87 9.60
N PRO A 116 -28.41 4.45 9.93
CA PRO A 116 -29.34 3.87 8.95
C PRO A 116 -29.50 4.75 7.70
N TYR A 117 -29.38 6.08 7.83
CA TYR A 117 -29.45 7.06 6.74
C TYR A 117 -28.52 6.70 5.57
N PHE A 118 -27.26 6.34 5.86
CA PHE A 118 -26.28 6.05 4.81
C PHE A 118 -26.50 4.70 4.10
N ARG A 119 -27.22 3.77 4.74
CA ARG A 119 -27.31 2.38 4.27
C ARG A 119 -27.87 2.25 2.86
N ARG A 120 -28.84 3.10 2.48
CA ARG A 120 -29.43 3.11 1.14
C ARG A 120 -28.48 3.62 0.05
N PHE A 121 -27.47 4.40 0.44
CA PHE A 121 -26.53 5.03 -0.48
C PHE A 121 -25.24 4.21 -0.69
N LEU A 122 -24.91 3.30 0.24
CA LEU A 122 -23.66 2.51 0.18
C LEU A 122 -23.50 1.64 -1.09
N GLN A 123 -24.58 1.40 -1.83
CA GLN A 123 -24.52 0.68 -3.11
C GLN A 123 -24.13 1.60 -4.29
N ASP A 124 -24.39 2.89 -4.16
CA ASP A 124 -24.03 3.90 -5.15
C ASP A 124 -22.76 4.64 -4.69
N PHE A 125 -21.62 4.19 -5.21
CA PHE A 125 -20.33 4.83 -4.92
C PHE A 125 -20.29 6.29 -5.38
N ALA A 126 -21.07 6.68 -6.40
CA ALA A 126 -21.10 8.05 -6.92
C ALA A 126 -21.99 9.00 -6.09
N SER A 127 -22.84 8.46 -5.20
CA SER A 127 -23.71 9.29 -4.37
C SER A 127 -22.90 10.21 -3.43
N PRO A 128 -23.34 11.47 -3.23
CA PRO A 128 -22.67 12.39 -2.30
C PRO A 128 -22.52 11.81 -0.89
N GLN A 129 -23.52 11.07 -0.41
CA GLN A 129 -23.52 10.44 0.91
C GLN A 129 -22.41 9.40 1.04
N THR A 130 -22.20 8.57 0.02
CA THR A 130 -21.09 7.61 0.01
C THR A 130 -19.76 8.32 -0.12
N GLN A 131 -19.66 9.35 -0.96
CA GLN A 131 -18.42 10.14 -1.12
C GLN A 131 -18.00 10.82 0.19
N VAL A 132 -18.92 11.36 0.98
CA VAL A 132 -18.60 11.94 2.30
C VAL A 132 -18.02 10.89 3.25
N LEU A 133 -18.59 9.67 3.28
CA LEU A 133 -18.04 8.58 4.10
C LEU A 133 -16.67 8.11 3.60
N VAL A 134 -16.47 8.03 2.28
CA VAL A 134 -15.18 7.72 1.66
C VAL A 134 -14.14 8.79 2.01
N SER A 135 -14.52 10.07 2.02
CA SER A 135 -13.66 11.18 2.42
C SER A 135 -13.26 11.11 3.88
N LEU A 136 -14.19 10.79 4.79
CA LEU A 136 -13.87 10.58 6.20
C LEU A 136 -12.93 9.39 6.39
N SER A 137 -13.24 8.24 5.80
CA SER A 137 -12.36 7.09 5.85
C SER A 137 -10.97 7.39 5.25
N GLY A 138 -10.92 8.18 4.18
CA GLY A 138 -9.69 8.70 3.59
C GLY A 138 -8.91 9.60 4.56
N ALA A 139 -9.59 10.47 5.29
CA ALA A 139 -8.96 11.32 6.31
C ALA A 139 -8.29 10.46 7.39
N GLY A 140 -9.01 9.47 7.92
CA GLY A 140 -8.47 8.51 8.88
C GLY A 140 -7.28 7.73 8.33
N ALA A 141 -7.34 7.32 7.07
CA ALA A 141 -6.23 6.65 6.39
C ALA A 141 -4.98 7.54 6.30
N HIS A 142 -5.12 8.83 5.99
CA HIS A 142 -4.00 9.79 5.99
C HIS A 142 -3.39 9.98 7.38
N LEU A 143 -4.22 10.16 8.42
CA LEU A 143 -3.76 10.31 9.80
C LEU A 143 -2.98 9.07 10.25
N LEU A 144 -3.54 7.88 10.02
CA LEU A 144 -2.88 6.61 10.32
C LEU A 144 -1.59 6.46 9.51
N SER A 145 -1.59 6.77 8.21
CA SER A 145 -0.38 6.73 7.38
C SER A 145 0.77 7.56 7.98
N GLY A 146 0.51 8.81 8.35
CA GLY A 146 1.51 9.70 8.95
C GLY A 146 2.07 9.15 10.27
N LEU A 147 1.21 8.57 11.12
CA LEU A 147 1.62 7.94 12.38
C LEU A 147 2.46 6.67 12.18
N LEU A 148 2.04 5.79 11.26
CA LEU A 148 2.63 4.46 11.11
C LEU A 148 3.95 4.47 10.33
N THR A 149 4.10 5.40 9.38
CA THR A 149 5.29 5.48 8.50
C THR A 149 6.60 5.59 9.28
N TYR A 150 6.59 6.35 10.37
CA TYR A 150 7.80 6.63 11.18
C TYR A 150 7.80 5.92 12.54
N ASN A 151 6.88 4.98 12.74
CA ASN A 151 6.74 4.25 14.00
C ASN A 151 6.49 2.75 13.76
N ASP A 152 7.58 2.02 13.50
CA ASP A 152 7.57 0.56 13.28
C ASP A 152 6.85 -0.21 14.40
N ARG A 153 6.91 0.30 15.63
CA ARG A 153 6.29 -0.39 16.76
C ARG A 153 4.78 -0.15 16.81
N LEU A 154 4.33 1.09 16.63
CA LEU A 154 2.91 1.37 16.49
C LEU A 154 2.32 0.56 15.34
N ARG A 155 3.01 0.49 14.20
CA ARG A 155 2.66 -0.36 13.05
C ARG A 155 2.41 -1.81 13.46
N GLN A 156 3.34 -2.43 14.18
CA GLN A 156 3.18 -3.80 14.70
C GLN A 156 2.02 -3.95 15.69
N MET A 157 1.71 -2.92 16.48
CA MET A 157 0.59 -2.96 17.43
C MET A 157 -0.75 -2.83 16.72
N VAL A 158 -0.84 -1.93 15.74
CA VAL A 158 -2.05 -1.69 14.93
C VAL A 158 -2.42 -2.94 14.13
N TRP A 159 -1.45 -3.68 13.60
CA TRP A 159 -1.71 -4.99 12.94
C TRP A 159 -2.28 -6.05 13.88
N LYS A 160 -2.08 -5.94 15.20
CA LYS A 160 -2.71 -6.85 16.17
C LYS A 160 -4.15 -6.47 16.49
N SER A 161 -4.55 -5.22 16.26
CA SER A 161 -5.91 -4.77 16.49
C SER A 161 -6.86 -5.46 15.49
N ALA A 162 -7.80 -6.24 16.01
CA ALA A 162 -8.84 -6.86 15.21
C ALA A 162 -9.70 -5.81 14.52
N VAL A 163 -9.95 -4.68 15.19
CA VAL A 163 -10.74 -3.57 14.64
C VAL A 163 -10.04 -2.98 13.42
N PHE A 164 -8.75 -2.66 13.50
CA PHE A 164 -7.99 -2.16 12.35
C PHE A 164 -7.97 -3.17 11.19
N LYS A 165 -7.67 -4.44 11.45
CA LYS A 165 -7.64 -5.48 10.40
C LYS A 165 -8.99 -5.62 9.68
N ASN A 166 -10.09 -5.65 10.45
CA ASN A 166 -11.42 -5.72 9.88
C ASN A 166 -11.71 -4.46 9.04
N ALA A 167 -11.38 -3.27 9.56
CA ALA A 167 -11.58 -2.01 8.84
C ALA A 167 -10.80 -1.99 7.52
N LEU A 168 -9.51 -2.29 7.55
CA LEU A 168 -8.68 -2.34 6.35
C LEU A 168 -9.24 -3.34 5.32
N ARG A 169 -9.67 -4.52 5.77
CA ARG A 169 -10.30 -5.52 4.91
C ARG A 169 -11.56 -4.98 4.26
N GLU A 170 -12.48 -4.44 5.04
CA GLU A 170 -13.74 -3.91 4.52
C GLU A 170 -13.53 -2.72 3.59
N THR A 171 -12.56 -1.84 3.87
CA THR A 171 -12.14 -0.78 2.94
C THR A 171 -11.77 -1.39 1.58
N VAL A 172 -10.89 -2.39 1.56
CA VAL A 172 -10.49 -3.05 0.30
C VAL A 172 -11.68 -3.73 -0.37
N VAL A 173 -12.59 -4.35 0.40
CA VAL A 173 -13.77 -5.02 -0.15
C VAL A 173 -14.82 -4.05 -0.67
N LYS A 174 -14.96 -2.85 -0.09
CA LYS A 174 -16.02 -1.89 -0.46
C LYS A 174 -15.58 -0.86 -1.49
N LEU A 175 -14.29 -0.56 -1.56
CA LEU A 175 -13.75 0.43 -2.47
C LEU A 175 -13.94 -0.04 -3.90
N ARG A 176 -14.73 0.71 -4.68
CA ARG A 176 -15.01 0.44 -6.09
C ARG A 176 -14.77 1.72 -6.86
N PRO A 177 -13.51 2.19 -6.96
CA PRO A 177 -13.22 3.38 -7.73
C PRO A 177 -13.62 3.14 -9.18
N THR A 178 -14.00 4.23 -9.84
CA THR A 178 -14.12 4.38 -11.29
C THR A 178 -12.90 5.17 -11.79
N PRO A 179 -12.70 5.30 -13.10
CA PRO A 179 -11.65 6.19 -13.62
C PRO A 179 -11.73 7.62 -13.06
N GLU A 180 -12.94 8.16 -12.90
CA GLU A 180 -13.20 9.52 -12.41
C GLU A 180 -12.95 9.66 -10.91
N THR A 181 -13.12 8.58 -10.15
CA THR A 181 -13.00 8.58 -8.68
C THR A 181 -11.70 7.92 -8.21
N ALA A 182 -10.79 7.52 -9.10
CA ALA A 182 -9.54 6.84 -8.76
C ALA A 182 -8.66 7.61 -7.77
N GLU A 183 -8.76 8.94 -7.73
CA GLU A 183 -8.01 9.78 -6.79
C GLU A 183 -8.38 9.52 -5.32
N CYS A 184 -9.59 9.03 -5.04
CA CYS A 184 -9.99 8.62 -3.69
C CYS A 184 -9.14 7.47 -3.14
N LEU A 185 -8.34 6.80 -3.98
CA LEU A 185 -7.44 5.73 -3.60
C LEU A 185 -6.16 6.23 -2.92
N LYS A 186 -5.74 7.48 -3.17
CA LYS A 186 -4.46 8.05 -2.65
C LYS A 186 -4.30 7.89 -1.12
N PRO A 187 -5.30 8.22 -0.27
CA PRO A 187 -5.19 8.03 1.18
C PRO A 187 -4.92 6.58 1.59
N TYR A 188 -5.57 5.64 0.91
CA TYR A 188 -5.47 4.21 1.23
C TYR A 188 -4.13 3.63 0.77
N LEU A 189 -3.63 4.04 -0.39
CA LEU A 189 -2.27 3.70 -0.82
C LEU A 189 -1.23 4.21 0.18
N ASN A 190 -1.36 5.45 0.64
CA ASN A 190 -0.48 6.01 1.66
C ASN A 190 -0.55 5.19 2.95
N LEU A 191 -1.76 4.83 3.41
CA LEU A 191 -1.94 3.95 4.55
C LEU A 191 -1.24 2.60 4.35
N LEU A 192 -1.31 1.99 3.16
CA LEU A 192 -0.63 0.74 2.86
C LEU A 192 0.89 0.89 2.90
N VAL A 193 1.44 1.97 2.34
CA VAL A 193 2.87 2.30 2.48
C VAL A 193 3.25 2.41 3.96
N GLY A 194 2.46 3.14 4.74
CA GLY A 194 2.73 3.37 6.16
C GLY A 194 2.53 2.14 7.03
N CYS A 195 1.64 1.22 6.66
CA CYS A 195 1.34 0.02 7.44
C CYS A 195 2.18 -1.20 7.04
N LEU A 196 2.76 -1.21 5.85
CA LEU A 196 3.66 -2.26 5.39
C LEU A 196 5.11 -1.90 5.71
N PRO A 197 6.01 -2.89 5.77
CA PRO A 197 5.76 -4.34 5.77
C PRO A 197 5.14 -4.86 7.09
N CYS A 198 4.18 -5.78 7.00
CA CYS A 198 3.57 -6.51 8.14
C CYS A 198 4.11 -7.96 8.23
N ALA A 199 3.59 -8.76 9.15
CA ALA A 199 3.95 -10.17 9.24
C ALA A 199 2.94 -11.05 8.49
N GLU A 200 3.41 -12.16 7.92
CA GLU A 200 2.56 -13.12 7.20
C GLU A 200 1.38 -13.61 8.06
N GLU A 201 1.61 -13.87 9.35
CA GLU A 201 0.57 -14.35 10.25
C GLU A 201 -0.56 -13.32 10.45
N ASP A 202 -0.26 -12.02 10.37
CA ASP A 202 -1.26 -10.95 10.47
C ASP A 202 -2.13 -10.88 9.20
N ILE A 203 -1.53 -11.13 8.03
CA ILE A 203 -2.24 -11.19 6.75
C ILE A 203 -3.11 -12.45 6.67
N GLU A 204 -2.58 -13.60 7.09
CA GLU A 204 -3.35 -14.83 7.21
C GLU A 204 -4.57 -14.65 8.12
N GLU A 205 -4.38 -14.04 9.28
CA GLU A 205 -5.47 -13.78 10.22
C GLU A 205 -6.56 -12.87 9.62
N MET A 206 -6.16 -11.79 8.93
CA MET A 206 -7.08 -10.91 8.21
C MET A 206 -7.82 -11.63 7.06
N ASN A 207 -7.18 -12.61 6.41
CA ASN A 207 -7.75 -13.38 5.30
C ASN A 207 -8.62 -14.58 5.76
N LYS A 208 -8.48 -15.05 7.01
CA LYS A 208 -9.34 -16.13 7.57
C LYS A 208 -10.81 -15.73 7.61
N LYS A 209 -11.11 -14.47 7.89
CA LYS A 209 -12.49 -13.97 8.01
C LYS A 209 -13.02 -13.54 6.64
N GLY A 210 -13.81 -14.40 6.00
CA GLY A 210 -14.44 -14.10 4.70
C GLY A 210 -13.60 -14.50 3.47
N GLY A 211 -12.55 -15.29 3.66
CA GLY A 211 -11.74 -15.86 2.58
C GLY A 211 -10.66 -14.91 2.02
N PRO A 212 -9.91 -15.36 1.01
CA PRO A 212 -8.89 -14.55 0.34
C PRO A 212 -9.41 -13.18 -0.09
N LEU A 213 -8.63 -12.14 0.22
CA LEU A 213 -8.93 -10.77 -0.18
C LEU A 213 -8.68 -10.60 -1.67
N ASN A 214 -9.75 -10.34 -2.43
CA ASN A 214 -9.63 -9.97 -3.84
C ASN A 214 -9.49 -8.45 -3.96
N TYR A 215 -8.32 -8.01 -4.40
CA TYR A 215 -7.98 -6.60 -4.63
C TYR A 215 -7.79 -6.27 -6.12
N GLY A 216 -8.26 -7.13 -7.04
CA GLY A 216 -8.07 -6.94 -8.48
C GLY A 216 -8.67 -5.63 -9.00
N HIS A 217 -9.83 -5.23 -8.47
CA HIS A 217 -10.44 -3.94 -8.79
C HIS A 217 -9.58 -2.73 -8.34
N LEU A 218 -8.80 -2.86 -7.26
CA LEU A 218 -7.86 -1.82 -6.84
C LEU A 218 -6.64 -1.75 -7.76
N LEU A 219 -6.20 -2.87 -8.34
CA LEU A 219 -5.09 -2.85 -9.32
C LEU A 219 -5.45 -2.03 -10.57
N ARG A 220 -6.71 -2.09 -11.02
CA ARG A 220 -7.23 -1.19 -12.07
C ARG A 220 -7.31 0.25 -11.61
N ALA A 221 -7.82 0.49 -10.40
CA ALA A 221 -7.89 1.85 -9.86
C ALA A 221 -6.50 2.50 -9.72
N VAL A 222 -5.47 1.73 -9.33
CA VAL A 222 -4.08 2.18 -9.34
C VAL A 222 -3.63 2.59 -10.74
N LEU A 223 -4.02 1.85 -11.78
CA LEU A 223 -3.67 2.19 -13.16
C LEU A 223 -4.24 3.57 -13.52
N TRP A 224 -5.52 3.81 -13.26
CA TRP A 224 -6.16 5.11 -13.53
C TRP A 224 -5.52 6.25 -12.75
N LEU A 225 -5.25 6.03 -11.46
CA LEU A 225 -4.53 7.00 -10.63
C LEU A 225 -3.15 7.33 -11.21
N CYS A 226 -2.35 6.32 -11.55
CA CYS A 226 -1.00 6.54 -12.07
C CYS A 226 -1.03 7.25 -13.43
N LYS A 227 -2.04 6.96 -14.27
CA LYS A 227 -2.27 7.66 -15.56
C LYS A 227 -2.55 9.15 -15.35
N ALA A 228 -3.45 9.47 -14.41
CA ALA A 228 -3.80 10.85 -14.07
C ALA A 228 -2.57 11.64 -13.58
N GLU A 229 -1.75 11.04 -12.70
CA GLU A 229 -0.53 11.66 -12.16
C GLU A 229 0.55 11.90 -13.23
N HIS A 230 0.64 11.04 -14.26
CA HIS A 230 1.71 11.11 -15.27
C HIS A 230 1.28 11.76 -16.59
N GLY A 231 0.05 12.27 -16.68
CA GLY A 231 -0.50 12.83 -17.92
C GLY A 231 -0.43 11.84 -19.09
N GLY A 232 -0.65 10.55 -18.83
CA GLY A 232 -0.63 9.49 -19.85
C GLY A 232 0.76 9.07 -20.37
N ARG A 233 1.86 9.52 -19.75
CA ARG A 233 3.22 9.08 -20.16
C ARG A 233 3.47 7.61 -19.75
N PRO A 234 4.18 6.79 -20.57
CA PRO A 234 4.48 5.37 -20.27
C PRO A 234 5.20 5.11 -18.94
N SER A 235 5.73 6.15 -18.30
CA SER A 235 6.38 6.13 -16.99
C SER A 235 5.50 5.62 -15.84
N PHE A 236 4.18 5.53 -16.03
CA PHE A 236 3.27 5.11 -14.97
C PHE A 236 3.44 3.64 -14.56
N VAL A 237 4.06 2.78 -15.38
CA VAL A 237 4.21 1.33 -15.09
C VAL A 237 5.01 1.07 -13.80
N SER A 238 6.08 1.83 -13.56
CA SER A 238 6.87 1.68 -12.33
C SER A 238 6.03 2.01 -11.10
N ARG A 239 5.30 3.14 -11.17
CA ARG A 239 4.41 3.58 -10.08
C ARG A 239 3.27 2.59 -9.86
N TRP A 240 2.66 2.12 -10.95
CA TRP A 240 1.61 1.10 -10.89
C TRP A 240 2.12 -0.18 -10.23
N SER A 241 3.31 -0.64 -10.60
CA SER A 241 3.93 -1.83 -10.00
C SER A 241 4.24 -1.66 -8.51
N ASP A 242 4.77 -0.50 -8.11
CA ASP A 242 5.10 -0.22 -6.72
C ASP A 242 3.83 -0.25 -5.85
N CYS A 243 2.76 0.42 -6.31
CA CYS A 243 1.45 0.41 -5.66
C CYS A 243 0.82 -1.01 -5.68
N SER A 244 0.88 -1.70 -6.81
CA SER A 244 0.33 -3.07 -6.95
C SER A 244 1.06 -4.08 -6.07
N SER A 245 2.36 -3.90 -5.86
CA SER A 245 3.14 -4.73 -4.94
C SER A 245 2.69 -4.54 -3.50
N GLN A 246 2.28 -3.34 -3.09
CA GLN A 246 1.72 -3.08 -1.77
C GLN A 246 0.36 -3.77 -1.58
N PHE A 247 -0.51 -3.76 -2.59
CA PHE A 247 -1.74 -4.56 -2.52
C PHE A 247 -1.45 -6.06 -2.51
N GLY A 248 -0.46 -6.51 -3.27
CA GLY A 248 0.03 -7.90 -3.24
C GLY A 248 0.50 -8.35 -1.86
N CYS A 249 0.87 -7.42 -0.98
CA CYS A 249 1.24 -7.70 0.40
C CYS A 249 0.03 -7.91 1.33
N LEU A 250 -1.19 -7.55 0.90
CA LEU A 250 -2.43 -7.81 1.64
C LEU A 250 -3.07 -9.15 1.27
N GLY A 251 -2.74 -9.68 0.09
CA GLY A 251 -3.10 -11.03 -0.33
C GLY A 251 -2.14 -12.07 0.24
N LEU A 252 -2.63 -13.31 0.33
CA LEU A 252 -1.73 -14.46 0.42
C LEU A 252 -1.03 -14.64 -0.94
N TRP A 253 0.20 -15.14 -0.94
CA TRP A 253 0.99 -15.22 -2.18
C TRP A 253 0.37 -16.12 -3.24
N ASP A 254 -0.23 -17.24 -2.82
CA ASP A 254 -1.01 -18.14 -3.67
C ASP A 254 -2.29 -17.49 -4.23
N GLN A 255 -2.74 -16.40 -3.59
CA GLN A 255 -3.92 -15.61 -3.98
C GLN A 255 -3.55 -14.37 -4.80
N ARG A 256 -2.26 -14.11 -4.96
CA ARG A 256 -1.76 -13.00 -5.77
C ARG A 256 -2.16 -13.18 -7.23
N ASP A 257 -1.86 -14.32 -7.82
CA ASP A 257 -2.12 -14.54 -9.26
C ASP A 257 -3.61 -14.47 -9.60
N PRO A 258 -4.54 -15.09 -8.84
CA PRO A 258 -5.97 -14.92 -9.07
C PRO A 258 -6.42 -13.46 -9.04
N SER A 259 -5.95 -12.67 -8.06
CA SER A 259 -6.33 -11.25 -7.94
C SER A 259 -5.82 -10.42 -9.11
N PHE A 260 -4.55 -10.60 -9.50
CA PHE A 260 -3.94 -9.93 -10.64
C PHE A 260 -4.62 -10.31 -11.96
N LYS A 261 -4.91 -11.59 -12.19
CA LYS A 261 -5.64 -12.05 -13.38
C LYS A 261 -7.05 -11.49 -13.42
N SER A 262 -7.76 -11.50 -12.28
CA SER A 262 -9.14 -10.99 -12.21
C SER A 262 -9.24 -9.49 -12.48
N ALA A 263 -8.17 -8.73 -12.22
CA ALA A 263 -8.13 -7.29 -12.46
C ALA A 263 -8.31 -6.94 -13.95
N PHE A 264 -7.82 -7.79 -14.86
CA PHE A 264 -7.80 -7.48 -16.29
C PHE A 264 -8.54 -8.54 -17.14
N SER A 265 -9.27 -9.47 -16.52
CA SER A 265 -9.96 -10.54 -17.25
C SER A 265 -11.28 -10.13 -17.90
N GLY A 266 -11.91 -9.05 -17.42
CA GLY A 266 -13.20 -8.56 -17.92
C GLY A 266 -13.08 -7.90 -19.30
N VAL A 267 -14.14 -7.98 -20.10
CA VAL A 267 -14.20 -7.32 -21.42
C VAL A 267 -14.07 -5.80 -21.28
N ASP A 268 -14.66 -5.25 -20.23
CA ASP A 268 -14.58 -3.85 -19.81
C ASP A 268 -13.17 -3.44 -19.34
N ALA A 269 -12.27 -4.40 -19.12
CA ALA A 269 -10.87 -4.16 -18.75
C ALA A 269 -9.89 -4.31 -19.93
N ASN A 270 -10.37 -4.62 -21.14
CA ASN A 270 -9.51 -4.85 -22.29
C ASN A 270 -8.67 -3.63 -22.68
N GLU A 271 -9.24 -2.43 -22.60
CA GLU A 271 -8.52 -1.18 -22.91
C GLU A 271 -7.43 -0.91 -21.88
N ASP A 272 -7.78 -0.97 -20.58
CA ASP A 272 -6.84 -0.84 -19.46
C ASP A 272 -5.69 -1.87 -19.57
N ALA A 273 -6.03 -3.13 -19.87
CA ALA A 273 -5.06 -4.21 -20.02
C ALA A 273 -4.10 -3.96 -21.19
N MET A 274 -4.64 -3.56 -22.34
CA MET A 274 -3.85 -3.25 -23.53
C MET A 274 -2.90 -2.08 -23.27
N GLU A 275 -3.39 -1.01 -22.65
CA GLU A 275 -2.58 0.18 -22.38
C GLU A 275 -1.43 -0.12 -21.40
N LEU A 276 -1.73 -0.84 -20.31
CA LEU A 276 -0.72 -1.25 -19.34
C LEU A 276 0.30 -2.22 -19.98
N PHE A 277 -0.16 -3.17 -20.80
CA PHE A 277 0.72 -4.08 -21.55
C PHE A 277 1.66 -3.33 -22.50
N LEU A 278 1.11 -2.45 -23.34
CA LEU A 278 1.88 -1.67 -24.31
C LEU A 278 2.89 -0.76 -23.62
N SER A 279 2.51 -0.15 -22.50
CA SER A 279 3.42 0.65 -21.67
C SER A 279 4.53 -0.21 -21.05
N ALA A 280 4.23 -1.45 -20.66
CA ALA A 280 5.21 -2.36 -20.08
C ALA A 280 6.27 -2.85 -21.09
N VAL A 281 5.90 -3.00 -22.36
CA VAL A 281 6.82 -3.44 -23.44
C VAL A 281 7.48 -2.28 -24.22
N SER A 282 7.26 -1.03 -23.81
CA SER A 282 7.79 0.16 -24.50
C SER A 282 8.37 1.22 -23.55
N GLY A 283 9.15 2.16 -24.09
CA GLY A 283 9.69 3.29 -23.32
C GLY A 283 10.72 2.90 -22.25
N PHE A 284 11.29 1.70 -22.35
CA PHE A 284 12.31 1.20 -21.41
C PHE A 284 13.69 1.80 -21.66
N GLU A 285 13.90 2.44 -22.80
CA GLU A 285 15.14 3.15 -23.13
C GLU A 285 15.44 4.28 -22.14
N GLY A 286 14.40 4.85 -21.51
CA GLY A 286 14.54 5.86 -20.46
C GLY A 286 14.73 5.29 -19.05
N ASP A 287 14.66 3.97 -18.85
CA ASP A 287 14.65 3.37 -17.51
C ASP A 287 15.98 3.54 -16.76
N GLY A 288 17.09 3.81 -17.47
CA GLY A 288 18.42 4.00 -16.89
C GLY A 288 18.94 5.44 -16.88
N ASP A 289 18.24 6.39 -17.51
CA ASP A 289 18.73 7.78 -17.59
C ASP A 289 18.40 8.56 -16.30
N PRO A 290 19.37 8.87 -15.41
CA PRO A 290 19.12 9.61 -14.17
C PRO A 290 18.44 10.97 -14.38
N ASN A 291 18.55 11.54 -15.58
CA ASN A 291 17.94 12.82 -15.92
C ASN A 291 16.52 12.70 -16.49
N ALA A 292 16.10 11.48 -16.85
CA ALA A 292 14.76 11.25 -17.37
C ALA A 292 13.73 11.76 -16.34
N PRO A 293 12.65 12.43 -16.77
CA PRO A 293 11.64 12.97 -15.86
C PRO A 293 11.12 11.95 -14.84
N ILE A 294 11.05 10.68 -15.24
CA ILE A 294 10.65 9.54 -14.40
C ILE A 294 11.60 9.28 -13.21
N ASN A 295 12.87 9.70 -13.28
CA ASN A 295 13.87 9.46 -12.23
C ASN A 295 13.86 10.53 -11.14
N ARG A 296 13.26 11.69 -11.39
CA ARG A 296 13.24 12.80 -10.43
C ARG A 296 12.17 12.64 -9.34
N GLN A 297 11.16 11.80 -9.58
CA GLN A 297 9.99 11.68 -8.71
C GLN A 297 10.00 10.40 -7.85
N SER A 298 10.86 9.42 -8.14
CA SER A 298 10.91 8.21 -7.34
C SER A 298 11.64 8.47 -6.03
N SER A 299 11.00 8.17 -4.90
CA SER A 299 11.68 8.02 -3.63
C SER A 299 12.87 7.07 -3.77
N HIS A 300 13.97 7.37 -3.07
CA HIS A 300 15.18 6.57 -3.13
C HIS A 300 14.85 5.07 -3.01
N PRO A 301 15.37 4.21 -3.90
CA PRO A 301 15.20 2.78 -3.74
C PRO A 301 15.78 2.37 -2.38
N PRO A 302 15.21 1.33 -1.73
CA PRO A 302 15.82 0.67 -0.58
C PRO A 302 17.29 0.42 -0.87
N GLU A 303 18.12 0.65 0.14
CA GLU A 303 19.56 0.40 0.04
C GLU A 303 19.82 -0.98 -0.60
N GLY A 304 20.54 -0.98 -1.72
CA GLY A 304 20.92 -2.19 -2.46
C GLY A 304 20.03 -2.62 -3.62
N GLU A 305 18.87 -1.98 -3.87
CA GLU A 305 18.04 -2.28 -5.05
C GLU A 305 18.33 -1.29 -6.19
N SER A 306 18.78 -1.79 -7.35
CA SER A 306 18.94 -0.96 -8.55
C SER A 306 17.57 -0.48 -9.07
N LEU A 307 17.46 0.80 -9.43
CA LEU A 307 16.23 1.37 -10.04
C LEU A 307 15.83 0.60 -11.31
N CYS A 308 16.80 0.17 -12.10
CA CYS A 308 16.59 -0.64 -13.30
C CYS A 308 15.96 -2.00 -12.95
N TYR A 309 16.35 -2.62 -11.83
CA TYR A 309 15.79 -3.91 -11.38
C TYR A 309 14.34 -3.78 -11.00
N ARG A 310 14.01 -2.75 -10.21
CA ARG A 310 12.63 -2.44 -9.84
C ARG A 310 11.73 -2.25 -11.06
N ARG A 311 12.20 -1.50 -12.05
CA ARG A 311 11.46 -1.23 -13.29
C ARG A 311 11.27 -2.47 -14.14
N GLY A 312 12.32 -3.25 -14.34
CA GLY A 312 12.23 -4.54 -15.02
C GLY A 312 11.22 -5.46 -14.34
N ARG A 313 11.24 -5.55 -13.01
CA ARG A 313 10.26 -6.31 -12.23
C ARG A 313 8.84 -5.78 -12.41
N GLY A 314 8.65 -4.47 -12.41
CA GLY A 314 7.34 -3.86 -12.59
C GLY A 314 6.74 -4.07 -13.98
N ARG A 315 7.58 -3.98 -15.02
CA ARG A 315 7.19 -4.32 -16.41
C ARG A 315 6.80 -5.79 -16.52
N SER A 316 7.58 -6.68 -15.91
CA SER A 316 7.22 -8.11 -15.87
C SER A 316 5.86 -8.33 -15.22
N LEU A 317 5.61 -7.68 -14.08
CA LEU A 317 4.35 -7.79 -13.37
C LEU A 317 3.18 -7.27 -14.20
N ALA A 318 3.38 -6.15 -14.90
CA ALA A 318 2.38 -5.57 -15.80
C ALA A 318 2.05 -6.51 -16.97
N ILE A 319 3.07 -7.11 -17.61
CA ILE A 319 2.85 -8.12 -18.66
C ILE A 319 2.06 -9.30 -18.11
N GLU A 320 2.49 -9.87 -16.98
CA GLU A 320 1.81 -11.01 -16.34
C GLU A 320 0.33 -10.71 -16.03
N ALA A 321 0.05 -9.52 -15.50
CA ALA A 321 -1.29 -9.11 -15.11
C ALA A 321 -2.24 -8.92 -16.30
N THR A 322 -1.70 -8.55 -17.46
CA THR A 322 -2.50 -8.05 -18.59
C THR A 322 -2.72 -9.06 -19.71
N LEU A 323 -2.14 -10.27 -19.64
CA LEU A 323 -2.32 -11.33 -20.64
C LEU A 323 -3.74 -11.95 -20.63
N ASN A 324 -4.75 -11.13 -20.90
CA ASN A 324 -6.13 -11.51 -21.11
C ASN A 324 -6.38 -11.92 -22.60
N PRO A 325 -7.58 -12.37 -22.99
CA PRO A 325 -7.85 -12.76 -24.38
C PRO A 325 -7.56 -11.69 -25.44
N ALA A 326 -7.87 -10.42 -25.17
CA ALA A 326 -7.65 -9.31 -26.10
C ALA A 326 -6.15 -9.01 -26.29
N VAL A 327 -5.39 -8.96 -25.18
CA VAL A 327 -3.93 -8.78 -25.21
C VAL A 327 -3.26 -10.01 -25.85
N CYS A 328 -3.73 -11.22 -25.58
CA CYS A 328 -3.21 -12.42 -26.25
C CYS A 328 -3.42 -12.37 -27.77
N ALA A 329 -4.59 -11.94 -28.24
CA ALA A 329 -4.86 -11.78 -29.68
C ALA A 329 -3.91 -10.75 -30.31
N TYR A 330 -3.65 -9.64 -29.63
CA TYR A 330 -2.62 -8.67 -30.02
C TYR A 330 -1.22 -9.29 -30.06
N VAL A 331 -0.84 -10.03 -29.01
CA VAL A 331 0.48 -10.68 -28.90
C VAL A 331 0.71 -11.68 -30.03
N TYR A 332 -0.30 -12.46 -30.41
CA TYR A 332 -0.21 -13.36 -31.56
C TYR A 332 0.00 -12.59 -32.88
N ARG A 333 -0.83 -11.56 -33.11
CA ARG A 333 -0.77 -10.77 -34.34
C ARG A 333 0.54 -10.01 -34.49
N GLU A 334 1.05 -9.42 -33.41
CA GLU A 334 2.24 -8.56 -33.40
C GLU A 334 3.50 -9.29 -32.89
N SER A 335 3.51 -10.63 -32.89
CA SER A 335 4.56 -11.44 -32.25
C SER A 335 5.97 -11.11 -32.72
N SER A 336 6.17 -10.84 -34.02
CA SER A 336 7.48 -10.45 -34.58
C SER A 336 7.95 -9.08 -34.08
N ALA A 337 7.08 -8.07 -34.11
CA ALA A 337 7.41 -6.73 -33.64
C ALA A 337 7.62 -6.70 -32.12
N LEU A 338 6.84 -7.49 -31.37
CA LEU A 338 7.01 -7.67 -29.93
C LEU A 338 8.32 -8.38 -29.61
N LEU A 339 8.72 -9.40 -30.38
CA LEU A 339 9.99 -10.07 -30.16
C LEU A 339 11.16 -9.09 -30.23
N GLU A 340 11.20 -8.23 -31.27
CA GLU A 340 12.24 -7.21 -31.41
C GLU A 340 12.30 -6.28 -30.19
N LYS A 341 11.13 -5.76 -29.75
CA LYS A 341 11.03 -4.90 -28.56
C LYS A 341 11.51 -5.61 -27.29
N MET A 342 11.10 -6.85 -27.08
CA MET A 342 11.48 -7.62 -25.89
C MET A 342 12.97 -7.98 -25.88
N LEU A 343 13.56 -8.27 -27.04
CA LEU A 343 15.00 -8.47 -27.18
C LEU A 343 15.79 -7.21 -26.79
N ARG A 344 15.33 -6.04 -27.24
CA ARG A 344 15.92 -4.74 -26.86
C ARG A 344 15.77 -4.44 -25.37
N LEU A 345 14.60 -4.72 -24.78
CA LEU A 345 14.37 -4.57 -23.34
C LEU A 345 15.32 -5.47 -22.54
N ARG A 346 15.43 -6.74 -22.93
CA ARG A 346 16.36 -7.69 -22.31
C ARG A 346 17.80 -7.19 -22.37
N GLU A 347 18.25 -6.69 -23.51
CA GLU A 347 19.61 -6.18 -23.66
C GLU A 347 19.84 -4.92 -22.81
N ALA A 348 18.84 -4.03 -22.72
CA ALA A 348 18.90 -2.90 -21.80
C ALA A 348 19.05 -3.34 -20.33
N LEU A 349 18.29 -4.35 -19.90
CA LEU A 349 18.39 -4.89 -18.54
C LEU A 349 19.72 -5.61 -18.29
N ARG A 350 20.25 -6.35 -19.26
CA ARG A 350 21.54 -7.06 -19.14
C ARG A 350 22.72 -6.11 -19.02
N ARG A 351 22.70 -4.96 -19.72
CA ARG A 351 23.71 -3.90 -19.56
C ARG A 351 23.78 -3.37 -18.13
N GLU A 352 22.67 -3.40 -17.42
CA GLU A 352 22.56 -3.05 -16.00
C GLU A 352 22.87 -4.23 -15.05
N GLY A 353 23.35 -5.35 -15.58
CA GLY A 353 23.64 -6.57 -14.81
C GLY A 353 22.42 -7.36 -14.38
N LEU A 354 21.24 -7.10 -14.97
CA LEU A 354 19.98 -7.69 -14.57
C LEU A 354 19.57 -8.83 -15.50
N ASN A 355 19.15 -9.93 -14.89
CA ASN A 355 18.62 -11.08 -15.60
C ASN A 355 17.26 -11.47 -14.98
N LEU A 356 16.19 -11.19 -15.72
CA LEU A 356 14.82 -11.44 -15.30
C LEU A 356 14.23 -12.58 -16.14
N CYS A 357 14.18 -13.78 -15.54
CA CYS A 357 13.75 -15.02 -16.21
C CYS A 357 12.39 -14.93 -16.91
N CYS A 358 11.46 -14.14 -16.37
CA CYS A 358 10.15 -13.87 -16.96
C CYS A 358 10.24 -13.30 -18.39
N PHE A 359 11.18 -12.39 -18.65
CA PHE A 359 11.38 -11.83 -19.99
C PHE A 359 12.02 -12.84 -20.92
N ASP A 360 13.02 -13.59 -20.44
CA ASP A 360 13.66 -14.63 -21.26
C ASP A 360 12.66 -15.70 -21.71
N ILE A 361 11.67 -16.01 -20.87
CA ILE A 361 10.61 -16.98 -21.19
C ILE A 361 9.56 -16.39 -22.12
N PHE A 362 9.17 -15.14 -21.92
CA PHE A 362 8.27 -14.47 -22.86
C PHE A 362 8.91 -14.34 -24.24
N ILE A 363 10.20 -14.00 -24.29
CA ILE A 363 11.01 -14.00 -25.52
C ILE A 363 11.09 -15.41 -26.10
N ALA A 364 11.37 -16.43 -25.30
CA ALA A 364 11.43 -17.82 -25.76
C ALA A 364 10.10 -18.26 -26.40
N TRP A 365 8.99 -17.87 -25.76
CA TRP A 365 7.65 -18.13 -26.28
C TRP A 365 7.44 -17.41 -27.62
N LEU A 366 7.79 -16.13 -27.74
CA LEU A 366 7.70 -15.35 -28.98
C LEU A 366 8.58 -15.93 -30.11
N GLU A 367 9.82 -16.31 -29.80
CA GLU A 367 10.73 -17.00 -30.71
C GLU A 367 10.12 -18.32 -31.19
N SER A 368 9.48 -19.07 -30.28
CA SER A 368 8.84 -20.34 -30.63
C SER A 368 7.67 -20.18 -31.59
N GLN A 369 6.94 -19.06 -31.56
CA GLN A 369 5.84 -18.80 -32.51
C GLN A 369 6.36 -18.58 -33.94
N GLN A 370 7.61 -18.13 -34.09
CA GLN A 370 8.25 -17.85 -35.39
C GLN A 370 9.12 -19.02 -35.88
N ALA A 371 9.49 -19.93 -34.99
CA ALA A 371 10.37 -21.06 -35.28
C ALA A 371 9.70 -22.11 -36.17
N ALA A 372 10.48 -22.69 -37.09
CA ALA A 372 10.11 -23.93 -37.76
C ALA A 372 9.97 -25.08 -36.74
N ASP A 373 9.14 -26.08 -37.05
CA ASP A 373 8.96 -27.24 -36.19
C ASP A 373 10.29 -28.01 -36.08
N GLY A 374 10.86 -28.03 -34.86
CA GLY A 374 12.14 -28.67 -34.56
C GLY A 374 13.30 -27.72 -34.25
N ALA A 375 13.14 -26.40 -34.41
CA ALA A 375 14.19 -25.46 -34.01
C ALA A 375 14.29 -25.36 -32.47
N THR A 376 15.52 -25.13 -31.97
CA THR A 376 15.78 -24.82 -30.57
C THR A 376 15.71 -23.31 -30.35
N VAL A 377 15.03 -22.91 -29.28
CA VAL A 377 14.88 -21.51 -28.86
C VAL A 377 16.12 -21.11 -28.04
N ASN A 378 16.72 -19.96 -28.33
CA ASN A 378 18.12 -19.71 -27.98
C ASN A 378 18.32 -18.96 -26.64
N SER A 379 17.32 -18.92 -25.75
CA SER A 379 17.33 -17.93 -24.65
C SER A 379 17.49 -18.42 -23.22
N PHE A 380 17.12 -19.64 -22.78
CA PHE A 380 17.33 -19.99 -21.35
C PHE A 380 17.35 -21.50 -21.02
N ILE A 381 18.35 -21.89 -20.20
CA ILE A 381 18.52 -23.10 -19.38
C ILE A 381 17.88 -24.38 -19.95
N HIS A 382 18.70 -25.18 -20.66
CA HIS A 382 18.36 -26.44 -21.34
C HIS A 382 17.49 -26.29 -22.59
N GLN A 383 17.81 -27.08 -23.62
CA GLN A 383 17.18 -27.13 -24.93
C GLN A 383 15.71 -27.58 -24.83
N LEU A 384 14.82 -26.73 -24.36
CA LEU A 384 13.39 -27.00 -24.47
C LEU A 384 13.00 -26.86 -25.95
N PRO A 385 12.38 -27.89 -26.57
CA PRO A 385 11.97 -27.81 -27.96
C PRO A 385 10.98 -26.67 -28.18
N ALA A 386 11.07 -25.92 -29.29
CA ALA A 386 10.07 -24.90 -29.63
C ALA A 386 8.63 -25.44 -29.59
N ALA A 387 8.45 -26.72 -29.94
CA ALA A 387 7.16 -27.41 -29.87
C ALA A 387 6.54 -27.43 -28.47
N PHE A 388 7.34 -27.38 -27.40
CA PHE A 388 6.84 -27.27 -26.03
C PHE A 388 6.19 -25.88 -25.81
N PHE A 389 6.91 -24.81 -26.12
CA PHE A 389 6.44 -23.44 -25.95
C PHE A 389 5.25 -23.09 -26.85
N LYS A 390 5.23 -23.58 -28.11
CA LYS A 390 4.11 -23.39 -29.04
C LYS A 390 2.77 -23.85 -28.49
N ARG A 391 2.78 -24.87 -27.62
CA ARG A 391 1.56 -25.44 -27.03
C ARG A 391 1.05 -24.68 -25.80
N ILE A 392 1.86 -23.78 -25.24
CA ILE A 392 1.49 -23.02 -24.05
C ILE A 392 0.73 -21.77 -24.50
N PRO A 393 -0.55 -21.60 -24.11
CA PRO A 393 -1.24 -20.36 -24.35
C PRO A 393 -0.56 -19.21 -23.60
N PRO A 394 -0.43 -18.00 -24.18
CA PRO A 394 0.31 -16.90 -23.57
C PRO A 394 -0.21 -16.54 -22.16
N PHE A 395 -1.54 -16.56 -21.94
CA PHE A 395 -2.14 -16.33 -20.62
C PHE A 395 -1.78 -17.39 -19.55
N SER A 396 -1.25 -18.54 -19.96
CA SER A 396 -0.78 -19.62 -19.06
C SER A 396 0.74 -19.60 -18.86
N LEU A 397 1.48 -18.79 -19.62
CA LEU A 397 2.94 -18.85 -19.66
C LEU A 397 3.59 -18.62 -18.30
N MET A 398 3.13 -17.59 -17.58
CA MET A 398 3.68 -17.26 -16.26
C MET A 398 3.32 -18.31 -15.20
N GLN A 399 2.13 -18.92 -15.27
CA GLN A 399 1.73 -19.98 -14.35
C GLN A 399 2.56 -21.25 -14.55
N VAL A 400 2.82 -21.63 -15.81
CA VAL A 400 3.71 -22.76 -16.13
C VAL A 400 5.10 -22.49 -15.58
N LEU A 401 5.61 -21.27 -15.72
CA LEU A 401 6.90 -20.88 -15.17
C LEU A 401 6.92 -20.94 -13.65
N GLN A 402 5.98 -20.29 -12.97
CA GLN A 402 5.92 -20.28 -11.51
C GLN A 402 5.86 -21.72 -10.96
N THR A 403 5.12 -22.60 -11.63
CA THR A 403 5.07 -24.03 -11.30
C THR A 403 6.43 -24.71 -11.48
N ALA A 404 7.12 -24.45 -12.60
CA ALA A 404 8.44 -25.00 -12.86
C ALA A 404 9.51 -24.48 -11.86
N VAL A 405 9.53 -23.18 -11.56
CA VAL A 405 10.44 -22.60 -10.55
C VAL A 405 10.18 -23.21 -9.19
N LYS A 406 8.90 -23.38 -8.81
CA LYS A 406 8.51 -24.03 -7.56
C LYS A 406 9.04 -25.46 -7.49
N GLN A 407 8.82 -26.26 -8.53
CA GLN A 407 9.32 -27.65 -8.60
C GLN A 407 10.85 -27.73 -8.54
N ILE A 408 11.56 -26.82 -9.22
CA ILE A 408 13.02 -26.75 -9.17
C ILE A 408 13.49 -26.38 -7.76
N ALA A 409 12.87 -25.38 -7.13
CA ALA A 409 13.22 -24.97 -5.76
C ALA A 409 12.99 -26.12 -4.76
N GLU A 410 11.86 -26.83 -4.86
CA GLU A 410 11.54 -28.01 -4.06
C GLU A 410 12.56 -29.14 -4.29
N GLY A 411 12.91 -29.44 -5.54
CA GLY A 411 13.92 -30.44 -5.88
C GLY A 411 15.33 -30.10 -5.37
N LEU A 412 15.64 -28.80 -5.21
CA LEU A 412 16.89 -28.32 -4.61
C LEU A 412 16.83 -28.23 -3.08
N GLY A 413 15.72 -28.63 -2.45
CA GLY A 413 15.52 -28.49 -1.00
C GLY A 413 15.50 -27.03 -0.53
N ARG A 414 15.26 -26.07 -1.44
CA ARG A 414 15.14 -24.66 -1.09
C ARG A 414 13.70 -24.39 -0.66
N PRO A 415 13.47 -23.78 0.52
CA PRO A 415 12.11 -23.42 0.91
C PRO A 415 11.56 -22.41 -0.10
N VAL A 416 10.46 -22.78 -0.76
CA VAL A 416 9.70 -21.86 -1.60
C VAL A 416 9.15 -20.79 -0.68
N GLN A 417 9.58 -19.55 -0.87
CA GLN A 417 9.10 -18.46 -0.04
C GLN A 417 7.61 -18.24 -0.34
N THR A 418 6.75 -18.53 0.63
CA THR A 418 5.28 -18.48 0.49
C THR A 418 4.71 -17.09 0.68
N THR A 419 5.51 -16.09 1.07
CA THR A 419 5.09 -14.70 1.08
C THR A 419 6.20 -13.75 0.68
N ALA A 420 5.80 -12.53 0.29
CA ALA A 420 6.72 -11.42 0.10
C ALA A 420 7.46 -11.03 1.40
N PHE A 421 6.99 -11.52 2.56
CA PHE A 421 7.54 -11.21 3.87
C PHE A 421 8.24 -12.42 4.48
N GLY A 422 9.16 -12.17 5.41
CA GLY A 422 9.65 -13.22 6.29
C GLY A 422 8.72 -13.39 7.49
N SER A 423 8.86 -14.52 8.20
CA SER A 423 8.25 -14.69 9.52
C SER A 423 8.64 -13.55 10.47
N ARG A 424 7.83 -13.30 11.51
CA ARG A 424 8.18 -12.28 12.53
C ARG A 424 9.59 -12.45 13.09
N ALA A 425 10.05 -13.69 13.25
CA ALA A 425 11.39 -13.99 13.74
C ALA A 425 12.47 -13.50 12.77
N LYS A 426 12.38 -13.87 11.49
CA LYS A 426 13.32 -13.44 10.44
C LYS A 426 13.37 -11.92 10.32
N ARG A 427 12.22 -11.25 10.39
CA ARG A 427 12.17 -9.77 10.30
C ARG A 427 12.82 -9.07 11.49
N ARG A 428 12.68 -9.63 12.70
CA ARG A 428 13.34 -9.12 13.91
C ARG A 428 14.86 -9.27 13.85
N GLU A 429 15.33 -10.35 13.21
CA GLU A 429 16.75 -10.61 12.98
C GLU A 429 17.33 -9.67 11.93
N GLU A 430 16.66 -9.52 10.78
CA GLU A 430 17.13 -8.67 9.67
C GLU A 430 17.03 -7.17 9.98
N ARG A 431 15.99 -6.75 10.71
CA ARG A 431 15.71 -5.33 10.99
C ARG A 431 15.24 -5.13 12.44
N PRO A 432 16.13 -5.30 13.44
CA PRO A 432 15.73 -5.09 14.82
C PRO A 432 15.29 -3.63 15.04
N PRO A 433 14.25 -3.42 15.88
CA PRO A 433 13.81 -2.08 16.24
C PRO A 433 14.92 -1.28 16.94
N PRO A 434 15.01 0.04 16.71
CA PRO A 434 16.02 0.87 17.36
C PRO A 434 15.70 1.05 18.85
N CYS A 435 16.75 1.08 19.68
CA CYS A 435 16.63 1.40 21.10
C CYS A 435 16.16 2.85 21.29
N ALA A 436 15.11 3.08 22.09
CA ALA A 436 14.57 4.40 22.41
C ALA A 436 15.54 5.31 23.18
N THR A 437 16.64 4.76 23.71
CA THR A 437 17.65 5.51 24.47
C THR A 437 18.90 5.79 23.66
N CYS A 438 19.47 4.78 22.99
CA CYS A 438 20.75 4.91 22.29
C CYS A 438 20.67 4.71 20.77
N GLY A 439 19.49 4.44 20.20
CA GLY A 439 19.30 4.20 18.77
C GLY A 439 19.81 2.84 18.27
N ALA A 440 20.63 2.12 19.05
CA ALA A 440 21.21 0.84 18.64
C ALA A 440 20.13 -0.19 18.28
N ARG A 441 20.36 -0.91 17.18
CA ARG A 441 19.52 -2.02 16.70
C ARG A 441 20.22 -3.33 17.05
N VAL A 442 19.64 -4.08 17.98
CA VAL A 442 20.20 -5.36 18.46
C VAL A 442 19.15 -6.46 18.32
N ALA A 443 19.55 -7.68 17.98
CA ALA A 443 18.63 -8.80 17.86
C ALA A 443 17.91 -9.11 19.20
N SER A 444 18.63 -8.96 20.33
CA SER A 444 18.08 -9.13 21.67
C SER A 444 17.66 -7.79 22.28
N TYR A 445 16.36 -7.48 22.24
CA TYR A 445 15.80 -6.27 22.81
C TYR A 445 14.62 -6.57 23.75
N LYS A 446 14.22 -5.58 24.55
CA LYS A 446 13.10 -5.67 25.48
C LYS A 446 12.11 -4.55 25.22
N PHE A 447 10.82 -4.87 25.29
CA PHE A 447 9.77 -3.87 25.31
C PHE A 447 9.54 -3.36 26.74
N CYS A 448 9.11 -2.12 26.89
CA CYS A 448 8.53 -1.70 28.16
C CYS A 448 7.33 -2.60 28.51
N ALA A 449 7.34 -3.22 29.69
CA ALA A 449 6.27 -4.11 30.12
C ALA A 449 4.90 -3.41 30.25
N LYS A 450 4.88 -2.10 30.52
CA LYS A 450 3.66 -1.33 30.74
C LYS A 450 3.06 -0.78 29.43
N CYS A 451 3.77 0.08 28.71
CA CYS A 451 3.21 0.67 27.47
C CYS A 451 3.38 -0.22 26.24
N LYS A 452 4.29 -1.21 26.27
CA LYS A 452 4.65 -2.10 25.13
C LYS A 452 5.15 -1.39 23.86
N LEU A 453 5.25 -0.06 23.90
CA LEU A 453 5.54 0.82 22.77
C LEU A 453 7.04 1.14 22.66
N LEU A 454 7.72 1.45 23.77
CA LEU A 454 9.17 1.72 23.72
C LEU A 454 9.99 0.43 23.77
N VAL A 455 11.09 0.44 23.00
CA VAL A 455 12.04 -0.66 22.85
C VAL A 455 13.39 -0.27 23.44
N TYR A 456 14.04 -1.19 24.13
CA TYR A 456 15.37 -1.00 24.71
C TYR A 456 16.29 -2.16 24.33
N CYS A 457 17.54 -1.87 24.01
CA CYS A 457 18.56 -2.89 23.76
C CYS A 457 18.97 -3.66 25.03
N GLY A 458 18.58 -3.19 26.22
CA GLY A 458 18.90 -3.83 27.49
C GLY A 458 18.34 -3.08 28.70
N THR A 459 18.53 -3.67 29.88
CA THR A 459 18.02 -3.14 31.16
C THR A 459 18.61 -1.76 31.50
N GLU A 460 19.88 -1.52 31.16
CA GLU A 460 20.54 -0.24 31.45
C GLU A 460 19.94 0.90 30.63
N CYS A 461 19.76 0.72 29.31
CA CYS A 461 19.05 1.70 28.49
C CYS A 461 17.61 1.91 28.97
N GLN A 462 16.92 0.86 29.40
CA GLN A 462 15.58 1.00 29.98
C GLN A 462 15.58 1.87 31.24
N LYS A 463 16.53 1.70 32.17
CA LYS A 463 16.66 2.54 33.37
C LYS A 463 16.93 4.00 33.01
N VAL A 464 17.83 4.24 32.05
CA VAL A 464 18.16 5.58 31.57
C VAL A 464 16.95 6.24 30.92
N GLY A 465 16.29 5.58 29.96
CA GLY A 465 15.07 6.08 29.33
C GLY A 465 13.94 6.31 30.32
N TRP A 466 13.80 5.43 31.31
CA TRP A 466 12.83 5.58 32.40
C TRP A 466 13.03 6.88 33.18
N LYS A 467 14.26 7.17 33.60
CA LYS A 467 14.61 8.42 34.30
C LYS A 467 14.55 9.64 33.36
N GLY A 468 14.85 9.46 32.07
CA GLY A 468 14.85 10.50 31.03
C GLY A 468 13.46 10.91 30.52
N GLY A 469 12.41 10.75 31.32
CA GLY A 469 11.06 11.22 30.99
C GLY A 469 10.05 10.14 30.60
N HIS A 470 10.49 8.92 30.24
CA HIS A 470 9.55 7.84 29.95
C HIS A 470 8.66 7.53 31.15
N LYS A 471 9.15 7.61 32.39
CA LYS A 471 8.33 7.38 33.60
C LYS A 471 7.05 8.23 33.60
N GLY A 472 7.14 9.50 33.23
CA GLY A 472 5.99 10.42 33.18
C GLY A 472 5.03 10.12 32.03
N ARG A 473 5.57 9.72 30.88
CA ARG A 473 4.81 9.48 29.64
C ARG A 473 4.28 8.05 29.49
N CYS A 474 4.80 7.09 30.26
CA CYS A 474 4.49 5.66 30.11
C CYS A 474 3.01 5.34 30.32
N ALA A 475 2.35 6.01 31.28
CA ALA A 475 0.93 5.80 31.54
C ALA A 475 0.07 6.33 30.38
N GLN A 476 0.42 7.50 29.84
CA GLN A 476 -0.25 8.10 28.68
C GLN A 476 -0.10 7.22 27.45
N TYR A 477 1.10 6.71 27.15
CA TYR A 477 1.27 5.76 26.05
C TYR A 477 0.43 4.49 26.21
N LYS A 478 0.27 3.99 27.44
CA LYS A 478 -0.61 2.84 27.67
C LYS A 478 -2.06 3.21 27.34
N ALA A 479 -2.57 4.30 27.93
CA ALA A 479 -3.95 4.74 27.75
C ALA A 479 -4.28 5.10 26.30
N ASN A 480 -3.39 5.85 25.63
CA ASN A 480 -3.65 6.39 24.30
C ASN A 480 -3.36 5.40 23.16
N VAL A 481 -2.65 4.30 23.43
CA VAL A 481 -2.20 3.36 22.39
C VAL A 481 -2.54 1.93 22.70
N PHE A 482 -2.07 1.41 23.84
CA PHE A 482 -2.30 0.01 24.16
C PHE A 482 -3.79 -0.25 24.43
N ASP A 483 -4.41 0.56 25.29
CA ASP A 483 -5.81 0.39 25.68
C ASP A 483 -6.79 0.75 24.54
N VAL A 484 -6.34 1.45 23.50
CA VAL A 484 -7.12 1.76 22.28
C VAL A 484 -7.09 0.59 21.27
N LEU A 485 -6.02 -0.20 21.27
CA LEU A 485 -5.79 -1.26 20.28
C LEU A 485 -6.15 -2.66 20.79
N ASP A 486 -6.22 -2.83 22.11
CA ASP A 486 -6.68 -4.04 22.82
C ASP A 486 -8.21 -4.10 22.83
#